data_AF-A0A7X7X9W2-F1
#
_entry.id   AF-A0A7X7X9W2-F1
#
_cell.length_a   1.000
_cell.length_b   1.000
_cell.length_c   1.000
_cell.angle_alpha   90.00
_cell.angle_beta   90.00
_cell.angle_gamma   90.00
#
_symmetry.space_group_name_H-M   'P 1'
#
loop_
_entity.id
_entity.type
_entity.pdbx_description
1 polymer ?
#
loop_
_entity_poly.entity_id
_entity_poly.type
_entity_poly.pdbx_seq_one_letter_code
_entity_poly.pdbx_strand_id
1 'polypeptide(L)'
;MGFLNALYELGKMESGSKDDQSYFSDIDNFLQLPMPIVEDEQRQGREIRIWLNVRDKDTKCLEVTGIEKIDSKDYINSNDPDKVNETKRKFLYKKPPGTNTQWSYSLVYKLGKATSNPTSALLGQNGMWKEDSDSRYFKLYKKVLKPLEDVGVFSKESADLIMSKLVENVDRITELWRDKKRSYILVFGVNDNGRFLYPGELEIFRDHFRSRLEQNIGGKMSTICSLCHNKAKSGANLDKVFKFSTFDKPSFLPGIKDKKGVREKVFPLCDDCISVLSMGREVLNSRFLDARMFPVIDNKSINIYVVPELIFGKEDLKSISDNTTNFIKNGLRTTEKLFSYLAAQSEALVYHFLFIGVSMNSEKEELHIMIEDVPPSRLKHLEELWHATFRVLLWNKAKNPVFNPKDMGVDLDQAFRTIYSTLIVLSGKDDADKNIMRNRIINIIGRLLGGKDVDVAFIKQLMVSRFPGLFSNSQWVNRFGFSELRKMMAILEFLNRANNGR
;
A
#
# COMPACT_ATOMS: atom_id res chain seq x y z
N MET A 1 12.60 -12.68 -13.00
CA MET A 1 11.25 -12.49 -12.42
C MET A 1 10.70 -11.24 -13.09
N GLY A 2 9.67 -11.39 -13.93
CA GLY A 2 9.13 -10.27 -14.70
C GLY A 2 8.67 -9.15 -13.78
N PHE A 3 8.02 -9.50 -12.67
CA PHE A 3 7.58 -8.59 -11.63
C PHE A 3 8.70 -7.64 -11.12
N LEU A 4 9.88 -8.16 -10.78
CA LEU A 4 10.96 -7.33 -10.22
C LEU A 4 11.55 -6.38 -11.26
N ASN A 5 11.65 -6.83 -12.51
CA ASN A 5 12.10 -5.99 -13.61
C ASN A 5 11.09 -4.89 -13.89
N ALA A 6 9.80 -5.23 -14.00
CA ALA A 6 8.72 -4.28 -14.18
C ALA A 6 8.68 -3.21 -13.06
N LEU A 7 8.85 -3.65 -11.81
CA LEU A 7 8.94 -2.75 -10.66
C LEU A 7 10.16 -1.82 -10.71
N TYR A 8 11.31 -2.36 -11.10
CA TYR A 8 12.53 -1.58 -11.23
C TYR A 8 12.42 -0.53 -12.34
N GLU A 9 11.85 -0.90 -13.48
CA GLU A 9 11.58 0.05 -14.58
C GLU A 9 10.55 1.12 -14.18
N LEU A 10 9.50 0.74 -13.44
CA LEU A 10 8.56 1.70 -12.87
C LEU A 10 9.27 2.69 -11.91
N GLY A 11 10.19 2.19 -11.09
CA GLY A 11 11.05 3.01 -10.24
C GLY A 11 11.91 3.97 -11.05
N LYS A 12 12.61 3.49 -12.08
CA LYS A 12 13.43 4.33 -12.98
C LYS A 12 12.62 5.41 -13.68
N MET A 13 11.39 5.09 -14.09
CA MET A 13 10.51 6.05 -14.76
C MET A 13 10.20 7.24 -13.84
N GLU A 14 9.98 6.98 -12.56
CA GLU A 14 9.71 8.01 -11.56
C GLU A 14 10.98 8.71 -11.05
N SER A 15 12.12 8.03 -11.08
CA SER A 15 13.41 8.58 -10.64
C SER A 15 14.06 9.58 -11.61
N GLY A 16 13.50 9.85 -12.81
CA GLY A 16 14.08 10.78 -13.79
C GLY A 16 13.52 12.21 -13.67
N SER A 17 14.26 13.32 -13.78
CA SER A 17 15.69 13.55 -13.98
C SER A 17 16.31 13.95 -12.64
N LYS A 18 17.33 13.22 -12.18
CA LYS A 18 18.15 13.69 -11.08
C LYS A 18 18.82 14.97 -11.55
N ASP A 19 18.48 16.09 -10.93
CA ASP A 19 19.46 17.15 -10.83
C ASP A 19 20.51 16.59 -9.86
N ASP A 20 21.56 15.95 -10.41
CA ASP A 20 22.58 15.22 -9.64
C ASP A 20 23.30 16.13 -8.62
N GLN A 21 23.09 17.45 -8.70
CA GLN A 21 23.57 18.47 -7.77
C GLN A 21 22.61 18.77 -6.61
N SER A 22 21.45 18.12 -6.53
CA SER A 22 20.51 18.31 -5.41
C SER A 22 20.98 17.59 -4.14
N TYR A 23 20.86 18.25 -2.98
CA TYR A 23 21.10 17.67 -1.66
C TYR A 23 20.21 16.46 -1.32
N PHE A 24 19.30 16.04 -2.21
CA PHE A 24 18.40 14.90 -2.04
C PHE A 24 18.71 13.71 -2.98
N SER A 25 19.70 13.82 -3.87
CA SER A 25 19.94 12.84 -4.95
C SER A 25 20.17 11.40 -4.45
N ASP A 26 20.68 11.25 -3.22
CA ASP A 26 20.95 10.00 -2.53
C ASP A 26 19.75 9.45 -1.72
N ILE A 27 18.80 10.31 -1.35
CA ILE A 27 17.68 9.95 -0.46
C ILE A 27 16.28 10.05 -1.09
N ASP A 28 16.12 10.74 -2.22
CA ASP A 28 14.83 11.05 -2.88
C ASP A 28 13.97 9.80 -3.11
N ASN A 29 14.62 8.72 -3.57
CA ASN A 29 13.96 7.45 -3.86
C ASN A 29 13.42 6.73 -2.62
N PHE A 30 13.79 7.16 -1.42
CA PHE A 30 13.30 6.61 -0.16
C PHE A 30 12.20 7.46 0.49
N LEU A 31 11.97 8.69 -0.01
CA LEU A 31 11.00 9.62 0.52
C LEU A 31 9.57 9.21 0.16
N GLN A 32 8.68 9.42 1.12
CA GLN A 32 7.27 9.07 1.05
C GLN A 32 6.42 10.25 1.51
N LEU A 33 5.14 10.24 1.13
CA LEU A 33 4.19 11.17 1.70
C LEU A 33 3.74 10.69 3.09
N PRO A 34 3.69 11.58 4.12
CA PRO A 34 3.22 11.19 5.45
C PRO A 34 1.72 10.85 5.46
N MET A 35 0.92 11.42 4.55
CA MET A 35 -0.48 11.10 4.36
C MET A 35 -0.81 10.87 2.88
N PRO A 36 -1.83 10.06 2.56
CA PRO A 36 -2.31 9.92 1.19
C PRO A 36 -2.88 11.25 0.67
N ILE A 37 -2.80 11.45 -0.65
CA ILE A 37 -3.43 12.58 -1.34
C ILE A 37 -4.93 12.28 -1.43
N VAL A 38 -5.75 13.25 -1.03
CA VAL A 38 -7.21 13.18 -1.11
C VAL A 38 -7.67 14.37 -1.93
N GLU A 39 -8.23 14.10 -3.12
CA GLU A 39 -8.69 15.13 -4.06
C GLU A 39 -10.00 15.80 -3.59
N ASP A 40 -10.82 15.10 -2.78
CA ASP A 40 -12.01 15.68 -2.13
C ASP A 40 -11.58 16.75 -1.13
N GLU A 41 -11.79 18.02 -1.48
CA GLU A 41 -11.46 19.19 -0.66
C GLU A 41 -12.09 19.14 0.75
N GLN A 42 -13.23 18.49 0.93
CA GLN A 42 -13.86 18.34 2.25
C GLN A 42 -13.13 17.32 3.14
N ARG A 43 -12.37 16.41 2.54
CA ARG A 43 -11.61 15.34 3.21
C ARG A 43 -10.10 15.52 3.11
N GLN A 44 -9.65 16.54 2.37
CA GLN A 44 -8.25 16.93 2.21
C GLN A 44 -7.58 17.04 3.58
N GLY A 45 -6.43 16.39 3.70
CA GLY A 45 -5.65 16.40 4.93
C GLY A 45 -5.18 17.80 5.32
N ARG A 46 -4.71 17.94 6.56
CA ARG A 46 -4.12 19.19 7.06
C ARG A 46 -2.80 18.94 7.78
N GLU A 47 -1.89 19.89 7.61
CA GLU A 47 -0.70 19.98 8.45
C GLU A 47 -0.94 21.00 9.57
N ILE A 48 -0.68 20.59 10.80
CA ILE A 48 -0.56 21.51 11.94
C ILE A 48 0.93 21.75 12.11
N ARG A 49 1.35 22.99 11.89
CA ARG A 49 2.76 23.37 11.92
C ARG A 49 3.12 23.90 13.30
N ILE A 50 4.15 23.31 13.89
CA ILE A 50 4.72 23.70 15.17
C ILE A 50 6.02 24.45 14.89
N TRP A 51 5.99 25.77 15.07
CA TRP A 51 7.12 26.66 14.77
C TRP A 51 8.08 26.68 15.95
N LEU A 52 9.16 25.90 15.87
CA LEU A 52 10.19 25.85 16.90
C LEU A 52 11.08 27.09 16.80
N ASN A 53 11.30 27.76 17.93
CA ASN A 53 12.39 28.72 18.06
C ASN A 53 13.66 27.96 18.46
N VAL A 54 14.74 28.22 17.74
CA VAL A 54 16.06 27.65 18.01
C VAL A 54 17.09 28.78 18.10
N ARG A 55 18.16 28.59 18.88
CA ARG A 55 19.20 29.62 19.00
C ARG A 55 19.97 29.85 17.69
N ASP A 56 20.29 28.76 17.02
CA ASP A 56 20.96 28.73 15.73
C ASP A 56 20.36 27.56 14.93
N LYS A 57 20.04 27.78 13.66
CA LYS A 57 19.45 26.77 12.77
C LYS A 57 20.50 25.99 11.97
N ASP A 58 21.72 26.54 11.87
CA ASP A 58 22.80 25.98 11.05
C ASP A 58 23.80 25.15 11.88
N THR A 59 23.52 24.97 13.17
CA THR A 59 24.27 24.09 14.07
C THR A 59 23.95 22.61 13.86
N LYS A 60 24.91 21.74 14.23
CA LYS A 60 24.75 20.27 14.24
C LYS A 60 23.97 19.72 15.42
N CYS A 61 23.60 20.58 16.37
CA CYS A 61 22.77 20.25 17.53
C CYS A 61 21.87 21.44 17.83
N LEU A 62 20.58 21.30 17.49
CA LEU A 62 19.61 22.38 17.62
C LEU A 62 19.21 22.56 19.07
N GLU A 63 19.50 23.73 19.63
CA GLU A 63 19.00 24.14 20.94
C GLU A 63 17.65 24.83 20.79
N VAL A 64 16.59 24.11 21.15
CA VAL A 64 15.22 24.62 21.10
C VAL A 64 14.99 25.53 22.31
N THR A 65 14.49 26.74 22.07
CA THR A 65 14.19 27.73 23.12
C THR A 65 12.69 27.87 23.37
N GLY A 66 11.84 27.36 22.47
CA GLY A 66 10.39 27.34 22.66
C GLY A 66 9.62 27.08 21.36
N ILE A 67 8.33 27.40 21.40
CA ILE A 67 7.42 27.39 20.25
C ILE A 67 6.96 28.83 20.02
N GLU A 68 7.22 29.37 18.83
CA GLU A 68 6.81 30.72 18.43
C GLU A 68 5.29 30.80 18.22
N LYS A 69 4.76 29.87 17.40
CA LYS A 69 3.33 29.79 17.09
C LYS A 69 2.94 28.41 16.59
N ILE A 70 1.63 28.17 16.60
CA ILE A 70 1.00 26.97 16.06
C ILE A 70 -0.11 27.40 15.10
N ASP A 71 0.03 26.98 13.85
CA ASP A 71 -0.97 27.23 12.80
C ASP A 71 -1.26 25.96 12.00
N SER A 72 -2.15 26.07 11.02
CA SER A 72 -2.48 24.95 10.13
C SER A 72 -2.52 25.40 8.69
N LYS A 73 -2.19 24.48 7.79
CA LYS A 73 -2.30 24.64 6.34
C LYS A 73 -2.92 23.39 5.73
N ASP A 74 -3.62 23.55 4.61
CA ASP A 74 -4.11 22.40 3.87
C ASP A 74 -2.94 21.59 3.29
N TYR A 75 -3.05 20.27 3.42
CA TYR A 75 -2.09 19.33 2.86
C TYR A 75 -2.22 19.31 1.33
N ILE A 76 -1.24 18.77 0.61
CA ILE A 76 -1.33 18.65 -0.85
C ILE A 76 -2.61 17.89 -1.28
N ASN A 77 -3.36 18.46 -2.23
CA ASN A 77 -4.52 17.84 -2.90
C ASN A 77 -4.27 17.57 -4.39
N SER A 78 -3.07 17.86 -4.88
CA SER A 78 -2.70 17.69 -6.28
C SER A 78 -1.86 16.44 -6.48
N ASN A 79 -2.16 15.71 -7.55
CA ASN A 79 -1.39 14.55 -8.00
C ASN A 79 -0.27 14.91 -8.99
N ASP A 80 -0.02 16.20 -9.19
CA ASP A 80 1.11 16.72 -9.98
C ASP A 80 2.45 16.18 -9.43
N PRO A 81 3.22 15.39 -10.21
CA PRO A 81 4.45 14.76 -9.77
C PRO A 81 5.46 15.73 -9.14
N ASP A 82 5.59 16.94 -9.71
CA ASP A 82 6.56 17.93 -9.23
C ASP A 82 6.18 18.42 -7.83
N LYS A 83 4.91 18.76 -7.63
CA LYS A 83 4.39 19.17 -6.32
C LYS A 83 4.47 18.04 -5.30
N VAL A 84 4.21 16.81 -5.73
CA VAL A 84 4.32 15.62 -4.88
C VAL A 84 5.76 15.42 -4.43
N ASN A 85 6.73 15.51 -5.34
CA ASN A 85 8.15 15.35 -5.03
C ASN A 85 8.68 16.49 -4.16
N GLU A 86 8.29 17.73 -4.44
CA GLU A 86 8.59 18.88 -3.58
C GLU A 86 8.04 18.66 -2.16
N THR A 87 6.82 18.14 -2.05
CA THR A 87 6.17 17.86 -0.76
C THR A 87 6.87 16.73 0.01
N LYS A 88 7.28 15.66 -0.69
CA LYS A 88 8.09 14.57 -0.10
C LYS A 88 9.40 15.12 0.47
N ARG A 89 10.11 15.96 -0.30
CA ARG A 89 11.35 16.62 0.12
C ARG A 89 11.13 17.50 1.34
N LYS A 90 10.08 18.35 1.34
CA LYS A 90 9.72 19.21 2.50
C LYS A 90 9.59 18.41 3.79
N PHE A 91 8.80 17.33 3.78
CA PHE A 91 8.56 16.56 5.00
C PHE A 91 9.71 15.63 5.39
N LEU A 92 10.60 15.29 4.45
CA LEU A 92 11.70 14.34 4.65
C LEU A 92 11.19 13.01 5.23
N TYR A 93 9.98 12.61 4.86
CA TYR A 93 9.27 11.54 5.56
C TYR A 93 9.55 10.17 4.95
N LYS A 94 9.72 9.17 5.81
CA LYS A 94 9.65 7.75 5.46
C LYS A 94 8.99 6.98 6.59
N LYS A 95 8.15 6.00 6.26
CA LYS A 95 7.52 5.13 7.25
C LYS A 95 8.60 4.31 7.98
N PRO A 96 8.61 4.29 9.33
CA PRO A 96 9.52 3.44 10.09
C PRO A 96 9.34 1.94 9.75
N PRO A 97 10.36 1.08 9.93
CA PRO A 97 10.32 -0.33 9.51
C PRO A 97 9.24 -1.20 10.17
N GLY A 98 8.63 -0.75 11.26
CA GLY A 98 7.49 -1.42 11.88
C GLY A 98 6.86 -0.62 13.02
N THR A 99 5.75 -1.12 13.56
CA THR A 99 4.98 -0.46 14.63
C THR A 99 5.73 -0.37 15.96
N ASN A 100 6.65 -1.31 16.22
CA ASN A 100 7.48 -1.36 17.42
C ASN A 100 8.69 -0.41 17.37
N THR A 101 8.97 0.23 16.23
CA THR A 101 10.06 1.19 16.12
C THR A 101 9.81 2.39 17.04
N GLN A 102 10.80 2.69 17.88
CA GLN A 102 10.76 3.79 18.87
C GLN A 102 11.49 5.04 18.38
N TRP A 103 11.63 5.22 17.07
CA TRP A 103 12.25 6.37 16.43
C TRP A 103 11.59 6.65 15.08
N SER A 104 11.89 7.80 14.50
CA SER A 104 11.37 8.21 13.19
C SER A 104 12.46 8.87 12.34
N TYR A 105 12.21 8.91 11.03
CA TYR A 105 13.09 9.50 10.04
C TYR A 105 13.03 11.03 10.01
N SER A 106 11.90 11.61 10.44
CA SER A 106 11.61 13.03 10.31
C SER A 106 10.80 13.56 11.49
N LEU A 107 10.80 14.88 11.64
CA LEU A 107 9.96 15.64 12.56
C LEU A 107 8.49 15.75 12.12
N VAL A 108 7.90 14.62 11.72
CA VAL A 108 6.50 14.54 11.29
C VAL A 108 5.80 13.43 12.07
N TYR A 109 4.70 13.78 12.74
CA TYR A 109 3.89 12.85 13.50
C TYR A 109 2.49 12.72 12.90
N LYS A 110 2.03 11.49 12.64
CA LYS A 110 0.68 11.23 12.13
C LYS A 110 -0.33 11.28 13.26
N LEU A 111 -1.07 12.39 13.33
CA LEU A 111 -2.11 12.60 14.33
C LEU A 111 -3.39 11.81 13.98
N GLY A 112 -3.68 11.68 12.68
CA GLY A 112 -4.86 10.95 12.18
C GLY A 112 -6.12 11.82 12.16
N LYS A 113 -7.29 11.18 12.09
CA LYS A 113 -8.58 11.89 12.11
C LYS A 113 -8.88 12.47 13.49
N ALA A 114 -9.60 13.60 13.52
CA ALA A 114 -10.08 14.18 14.77
C ALA A 114 -10.94 13.17 15.56
N THR A 115 -10.78 13.18 16.88
CA THR A 115 -11.54 12.31 17.80
C THR A 115 -12.70 13.09 18.42
N SER A 116 -13.60 12.39 19.13
CA SER A 116 -14.66 13.05 19.91
C SER A 116 -14.09 13.87 21.06
N ASN A 117 -13.04 13.38 21.72
CA ASN A 117 -12.38 14.02 22.86
C ASN A 117 -10.90 14.26 22.50
N PRO A 118 -10.58 15.36 21.79
CA PRO A 118 -9.23 15.60 21.30
C PRO A 118 -8.23 15.85 22.44
N THR A 119 -8.62 16.58 23.50
CA THR A 119 -7.76 16.85 24.65
C THR A 119 -7.31 15.56 25.35
N SER A 120 -8.24 14.64 25.66
CA SER A 120 -7.87 13.37 26.29
C SER A 120 -7.14 12.43 25.33
N ALA A 121 -7.38 12.52 24.03
CA ALA A 121 -6.58 11.78 23.05
C ALA A 121 -5.12 12.29 23.01
N LEU A 122 -4.90 13.60 23.17
CA LEU A 122 -3.56 14.17 23.26
C LEU A 122 -2.88 13.85 24.58
N LEU A 123 -3.54 14.17 25.71
CA LEU A 123 -2.95 14.17 27.05
C LEU A 123 -3.16 12.87 27.86
N GLY A 124 -3.99 11.94 27.37
CA GLY A 124 -4.45 10.79 28.14
C GLY A 124 -5.65 11.11 29.04
N GLN A 125 -6.24 10.07 29.65
CA GLN A 125 -7.50 10.20 30.42
C GLN A 125 -7.38 11.11 31.66
N ASN A 126 -6.20 11.15 32.29
CA ASN A 126 -5.95 11.92 33.51
C ASN A 126 -5.15 13.21 33.25
N GLY A 127 -4.95 13.61 31.99
CA GLY A 127 -4.06 14.71 31.63
C GLY A 127 -2.56 14.41 31.77
N MET A 128 -2.20 13.24 32.30
CA MET A 128 -0.82 12.79 32.53
C MET A 128 -0.29 11.99 31.34
N TRP A 129 0.06 12.69 30.27
CA TRP A 129 0.47 12.04 29.02
C TRP A 129 1.73 11.17 29.17
N LYS A 130 2.62 11.47 30.12
CA LYS A 130 3.86 10.69 30.34
C LYS A 130 3.58 9.25 30.80
N GLU A 131 2.44 9.00 31.43
CA GLU A 131 2.07 7.70 31.99
C GLU A 131 1.10 6.93 31.08
N ASP A 132 0.42 7.62 30.17
CA ASP A 132 -0.54 7.03 29.24
C ASP A 132 0.13 6.67 27.92
N SER A 133 0.52 5.39 27.79
CA SER A 133 1.19 4.88 26.60
C SER A 133 0.34 4.96 25.31
N ASP A 134 -0.98 5.16 25.46
CA ASP A 134 -1.91 5.27 24.35
C ASP A 134 -2.15 6.69 23.88
N SER A 135 -1.86 7.68 24.72
CA SER A 135 -1.96 9.10 24.40
C SER A 135 -1.08 9.48 23.19
N ARG A 136 -1.53 10.47 22.41
CA ARG A 136 -0.79 10.95 21.25
C ARG A 136 0.51 11.63 21.65
N TYR A 137 0.53 12.35 22.77
CA TYR A 137 1.72 13.04 23.26
C TYR A 137 2.79 12.07 23.77
N PHE A 138 2.42 10.96 24.43
CA PHE A 138 3.38 9.90 24.75
C PHE A 138 4.05 9.34 23.51
N LYS A 139 3.24 8.96 22.51
CA LYS A 139 3.71 8.39 21.25
C LYS A 139 4.59 9.38 20.47
N LEU A 140 4.23 10.67 20.45
CA LEU A 140 5.01 11.74 19.85
C LEU A 140 6.38 11.89 20.55
N TYR A 141 6.39 12.07 21.87
CA TYR A 141 7.62 12.22 22.64
C TYR A 141 8.55 11.02 22.43
N LYS A 142 8.03 9.81 22.65
CA LYS A 142 8.81 8.58 22.62
C LYS A 142 9.36 8.22 21.24
N LYS A 143 8.61 8.49 20.16
CA LYS A 143 8.97 8.04 18.80
C LYS A 143 9.57 9.13 17.91
N VAL A 144 9.35 10.40 18.22
CA VAL A 144 9.78 11.52 17.37
C VAL A 144 10.80 12.40 18.07
N LEU A 145 10.44 12.97 19.22
CA LEU A 145 11.27 14.02 19.84
C LEU A 145 12.45 13.46 20.64
N LYS A 146 12.19 12.54 21.58
CA LYS A 146 13.22 11.99 22.46
C LYS A 146 14.34 11.27 21.68
N PRO A 147 14.05 10.47 20.64
CA PRO A 147 15.10 9.83 19.85
C PRO A 147 16.02 10.81 19.10
N LEU A 148 15.56 12.03 18.78
CA LEU A 148 16.38 13.07 18.15
C LEU A 148 17.32 13.74 19.16
N GLU A 149 16.84 13.94 20.40
CA GLU A 149 17.69 14.38 21.51
C GLU A 149 18.76 13.32 21.84
N ASP A 150 18.38 12.04 21.89
CA ASP A 150 19.29 10.95 22.24
C ASP A 150 20.43 10.75 21.22
N VAL A 151 20.21 11.11 19.94
CA VAL A 151 21.26 11.08 18.90
C VAL A 151 21.96 12.42 18.70
N GLY A 152 21.65 13.44 19.52
CA GLY A 152 22.30 14.75 19.49
C GLY A 152 21.84 15.69 18.38
N VAL A 153 20.70 15.40 17.71
CA VAL A 153 20.07 16.34 16.77
C VAL A 153 19.45 17.51 17.52
N PHE A 154 18.84 17.22 18.68
CA PHE A 154 18.42 18.24 19.63
C PHE A 154 19.36 18.27 20.83
N SER A 155 19.52 19.45 21.43
CA SER A 155 20.22 19.58 22.70
C SER A 155 19.43 18.91 23.83
N LYS A 156 20.13 18.54 24.90
CA LYS A 156 19.53 17.96 26.11
C LYS A 156 18.36 18.84 26.60
N GLU A 157 17.27 18.21 27.03
CA GLU A 157 16.03 18.84 27.53
C GLU A 157 15.16 19.54 26.47
N SER A 158 15.61 19.63 25.21
CA SER A 158 14.78 20.18 24.12
C SER A 158 13.49 19.38 23.92
N ALA A 159 13.51 18.04 24.02
CA ALA A 159 12.32 17.24 23.84
C ALA A 159 11.28 17.51 24.94
N ASP A 160 11.72 17.61 26.19
CA ASP A 160 10.84 17.94 27.33
C ASP A 160 10.31 19.37 27.24
N LEU A 161 11.14 20.34 26.81
CA LEU A 161 10.71 21.72 26.59
C LEU A 161 9.64 21.82 25.50
N ILE A 162 9.84 21.16 24.35
CA ILE A 162 8.83 21.10 23.28
C ILE A 162 7.53 20.54 23.83
N MET A 163 7.58 19.41 24.56
CA MET A 163 6.39 18.80 25.12
C MET A 163 5.68 19.72 26.13
N SER A 164 6.43 20.41 26.99
CA SER A 164 5.83 21.39 27.92
C SER A 164 5.09 22.49 27.16
N LYS A 165 5.69 23.03 26.09
CA LYS A 165 5.04 24.06 25.25
C LYS A 165 3.84 23.54 24.48
N LEU A 166 3.84 22.28 24.05
CA LEU A 166 2.67 21.63 23.43
C LEU A 166 1.52 21.39 24.43
N VAL A 167 1.82 21.14 25.71
CA VAL A 167 0.82 21.02 26.77
C VAL A 167 0.21 22.39 27.07
N GLU A 168 1.03 23.43 27.19
CA GLU A 168 0.55 24.82 27.35
C GLU A 168 -0.38 25.25 26.20
N ASN A 169 -0.12 24.77 24.98
CA ASN A 169 -0.90 25.09 23.78
C ASN A 169 -1.90 23.99 23.35
N VAL A 170 -2.30 23.10 24.27
CA VAL A 170 -3.18 21.98 23.93
C VAL A 170 -4.51 22.46 23.32
N ASP A 171 -5.10 23.53 23.86
CA ASP A 171 -6.37 24.08 23.37
C ASP A 171 -6.27 24.58 21.92
N ARG A 172 -5.12 25.17 21.55
CA ARG A 172 -4.88 25.59 20.18
C ARG A 172 -4.77 24.39 19.23
N ILE A 173 -4.10 23.32 19.65
CA ILE A 173 -3.97 22.10 18.82
C ILE A 173 -5.33 21.41 18.66
N THR A 174 -6.13 21.34 19.72
CA THR A 174 -7.46 20.72 19.67
C THR A 174 -8.44 21.53 18.79
N GLU A 175 -8.35 22.86 18.81
CA GLU A 175 -9.11 23.74 17.91
C GLU A 175 -8.79 23.45 16.44
N LEU A 176 -7.51 23.32 16.10
CA LEU A 176 -7.07 23.00 14.74
C LEU A 176 -7.44 21.56 14.34
N TRP A 177 -7.45 20.64 15.30
CA TRP A 177 -7.73 19.20 15.14
C TRP A 177 -9.19 18.82 15.42
N ARG A 178 -10.15 19.59 14.88
CA ARG A 178 -11.59 19.38 15.13
C ARG A 178 -12.36 18.64 14.03
N ASP A 179 -11.91 18.68 12.78
CA ASP A 179 -12.67 18.12 11.65
C ASP A 179 -12.48 16.61 11.53
N LYS A 180 -13.54 15.85 11.86
CA LYS A 180 -13.54 14.38 11.83
C LYS A 180 -13.49 13.80 10.41
N LYS A 181 -13.77 14.62 9.38
CA LYS A 181 -13.66 14.18 7.97
C LYS A 181 -12.22 14.19 7.48
N ARG A 182 -11.36 15.02 8.08
CA ARG A 182 -9.97 15.23 7.66
C ARG A 182 -8.98 14.44 8.50
N SER A 183 -7.84 14.12 7.90
CA SER A 183 -6.69 13.54 8.61
C SER A 183 -5.60 14.59 8.81
N TYR A 184 -4.88 14.49 9.91
CA TYR A 184 -3.93 15.51 10.33
C TYR A 184 -2.53 14.94 10.58
N ILE A 185 -1.53 15.75 10.32
CA ILE A 185 -0.13 15.55 10.76
C ILE A 185 0.31 16.74 11.62
N LEU A 186 1.18 16.47 12.58
CA LEU A 186 1.98 17.50 13.24
C LEU A 186 3.32 17.57 12.52
N VAL A 187 3.74 18.77 12.15
CA VAL A 187 5.01 19.03 11.45
C VAL A 187 5.79 20.01 12.29
N PHE A 188 6.97 19.62 12.76
CA PHE A 188 7.84 20.50 13.51
C PHE A 188 8.86 21.09 12.55
N GLY A 189 8.86 22.41 12.45
CA GLY A 189 9.79 23.17 11.62
C GLY A 189 10.40 24.30 12.41
N VAL A 190 11.48 24.87 11.89
CA VAL A 190 12.18 25.97 12.56
C VAL A 190 11.62 27.30 12.08
N ASN A 191 11.36 28.21 13.01
CA ASN A 191 11.09 29.61 12.72
C ASN A 191 12.40 30.31 12.35
N ASP A 192 12.49 30.77 11.11
CA ASP A 192 13.59 31.61 10.62
C ASP A 192 13.01 32.96 10.20
N ASN A 193 13.08 33.93 11.11
CA ASN A 193 12.62 35.31 10.86
C ASN A 193 11.19 35.39 10.27
N GLY A 194 10.26 34.58 10.80
CA GLY A 194 8.86 34.55 10.36
C GLY A 194 8.58 33.59 9.18
N ARG A 195 9.59 32.92 8.65
CA ARG A 195 9.45 31.81 7.68
C ARG A 195 9.51 30.46 8.41
N PHE A 196 8.60 29.55 8.05
CA PHE A 196 8.64 28.17 8.53
C PHE A 196 9.56 27.34 7.64
N LEU A 197 10.68 26.88 8.20
CA LEU A 197 11.56 25.93 7.54
C LEU A 197 11.10 24.52 7.85
N TYR A 198 10.72 23.77 6.81
CA TYR A 198 10.33 22.37 6.95
C TYR A 198 11.56 21.48 7.24
N PRO A 199 11.36 20.26 7.79
CA PRO A 199 12.46 19.35 8.09
C PRO A 199 13.44 19.12 6.94
N GLY A 200 12.95 19.00 5.71
CA GLY A 200 13.79 18.79 4.53
C GLY A 200 14.69 19.98 4.18
N GLU A 201 14.34 21.20 4.58
CA GLU A 201 15.14 22.40 4.31
C GLU A 201 16.37 22.48 5.22
N LEU A 202 16.39 21.76 6.34
CA LEU A 202 17.46 21.81 7.34
C LEU A 202 18.45 20.65 7.18
N GLU A 203 19.75 20.96 7.12
CA GLU A 203 20.82 19.98 6.88
C GLU A 203 20.89 18.90 7.96
N ILE A 204 20.80 19.30 9.23
CA ILE A 204 20.84 18.38 10.37
C ILE A 204 19.79 17.26 10.29
N PHE A 205 18.59 17.56 9.79
CA PHE A 205 17.55 16.54 9.62
C PHE A 205 17.80 15.67 8.40
N ARG A 206 18.35 16.20 7.31
CA ARG A 206 18.80 15.39 6.16
C ARG A 206 19.88 14.39 6.57
N ASP A 207 20.82 14.82 7.40
CA ASP A 207 21.90 13.95 7.90
C ASP A 207 21.38 12.87 8.85
N HIS A 208 20.45 13.22 9.75
CA HIS A 208 19.74 12.23 10.57
C HIS A 208 19.01 11.21 9.70
N PHE A 209 18.31 11.65 8.64
CA PHE A 209 17.60 10.78 7.72
C PHE A 209 18.55 9.78 7.04
N ARG A 210 19.69 10.25 6.53
CA ARG A 210 20.76 9.41 5.93
C ARG A 210 21.28 8.38 6.91
N SER A 211 21.67 8.82 8.11
CA SER A 211 22.17 7.93 9.16
C SER A 211 21.16 6.83 9.50
N ARG A 212 19.86 7.16 9.58
CA ARG A 212 18.80 6.15 9.77
C ARG A 212 18.63 5.23 8.57
N LEU A 213 18.75 5.71 7.34
CA LEU A 213 18.69 4.85 6.15
C LEU A 213 19.85 3.85 6.13
N GLU A 214 21.07 4.30 6.39
CA GLU A 214 22.26 3.45 6.44
C GLU A 214 22.13 2.36 7.51
N GLN A 215 21.60 2.70 8.69
CA GLN A 215 21.39 1.74 9.78
C GLN A 215 20.32 0.68 9.49
N ASN A 216 19.33 0.98 8.63
CA ASN A 216 18.13 0.15 8.48
C ASN A 216 18.01 -0.55 7.13
N ILE A 217 18.52 0.07 6.09
CA ILE A 217 18.53 -0.44 4.72
C ILE A 217 19.96 -0.79 4.33
N GLY A 218 20.91 0.13 4.58
CA GLY A 218 22.31 -0.06 4.29
C GLY A 218 22.96 -1.21 5.06
N GLY A 219 23.99 -1.80 4.46
CA GLY A 219 24.75 -2.88 5.05
C GLY A 219 25.98 -3.20 4.22
N LYS A 220 27.02 -3.76 4.88
CA LYS A 220 28.16 -4.30 4.15
C LYS A 220 27.69 -5.51 3.36
N MET A 221 27.93 -5.47 2.06
CA MET A 221 27.62 -6.56 1.15
C MET A 221 28.90 -6.90 0.38
N SER A 222 29.20 -8.18 0.21
CA SER A 222 30.33 -8.62 -0.61
C SER A 222 29.87 -9.72 -1.54
N THR A 223 28.82 -9.44 -2.29
CA THR A 223 28.24 -10.36 -3.28
C THR A 223 27.80 -9.59 -4.53
N ILE A 224 27.35 -10.34 -5.53
CA ILE A 224 26.83 -9.82 -6.78
C ILE A 224 25.37 -9.41 -6.57
N CYS A 225 24.99 -8.23 -7.05
CA CYS A 225 23.59 -7.80 -7.02
C CYS A 225 22.73 -8.74 -7.88
N SER A 226 21.64 -9.27 -7.32
CA SER A 226 20.75 -10.20 -8.03
C SER A 226 19.92 -9.56 -9.14
N LEU A 227 19.88 -8.22 -9.20
CA LEU A 227 19.13 -7.48 -10.22
C LEU A 227 20.00 -6.98 -11.37
N CYS A 228 21.08 -6.24 -11.07
CA CYS A 228 21.96 -5.66 -12.11
C CYS A 228 23.22 -6.47 -12.38
N HIS A 229 23.49 -7.53 -11.61
CA HIS A 229 24.68 -8.39 -11.73
C HIS A 229 26.03 -7.70 -11.51
N ASN A 230 26.04 -6.43 -11.05
CA ASN A 230 27.26 -5.75 -10.65
C ASN A 230 27.74 -6.23 -9.28
N LYS A 231 29.06 -6.26 -9.09
CA LYS A 231 29.68 -6.45 -7.76
C LYS A 231 29.42 -5.21 -6.91
N ALA A 232 28.96 -5.40 -5.68
CA ALA A 232 28.71 -4.31 -4.77
C ALA A 232 29.37 -4.54 -3.41
N LYS A 233 29.88 -3.45 -2.82
CA LYS A 233 30.53 -3.41 -1.50
C LYS A 233 29.54 -3.08 -0.37
N SER A 234 28.38 -2.59 -0.74
CA SER A 234 27.27 -2.19 0.12
C SER A 234 25.95 -2.49 -0.57
N GLY A 235 24.94 -2.72 0.23
CA GLY A 235 23.62 -3.07 -0.28
C GLY A 235 22.68 -3.57 0.81
N ALA A 236 21.56 -4.09 0.34
CA ALA A 236 20.48 -4.58 1.16
C ALA A 236 19.86 -5.84 0.53
N ASN A 237 19.01 -6.51 1.29
CA ASN A 237 18.19 -7.60 0.77
C ASN A 237 16.80 -7.07 0.39
N LEU A 238 16.13 -7.77 -0.52
CA LEU A 238 14.79 -7.39 -0.99
C LEU A 238 13.74 -7.26 0.13
N ASP A 239 13.93 -7.87 1.32
CA ASP A 239 13.03 -7.76 2.46
C ASP A 239 12.93 -6.33 3.03
N LYS A 240 13.86 -5.45 2.65
CA LYS A 240 13.77 -4.02 2.93
C LYS A 240 12.71 -3.32 2.09
N VAL A 241 12.35 -3.87 0.92
CA VAL A 241 11.27 -3.37 0.03
C VAL A 241 9.98 -4.16 0.23
N PHE A 242 10.04 -5.49 0.31
CA PHE A 242 8.87 -6.37 0.45
C PHE A 242 9.00 -7.29 1.67
N LYS A 243 8.14 -7.14 2.68
CA LYS A 243 8.26 -7.92 3.93
C LYS A 243 7.94 -9.40 3.77
N PHE A 244 7.41 -9.80 2.61
CA PHE A 244 7.20 -11.21 2.27
C PHE A 244 8.42 -11.89 1.66
N SER A 245 9.46 -11.16 1.23
CA SER A 245 10.64 -11.75 0.56
C SER A 245 11.68 -12.26 1.57
N THR A 246 11.22 -13.00 2.59
CA THR A 246 12.03 -13.61 3.65
C THR A 246 11.99 -15.15 3.54
N PHE A 247 13.05 -15.84 3.93
CA PHE A 247 13.23 -17.30 3.67
C PHE A 247 12.25 -18.21 4.41
N ASP A 248 11.64 -17.71 5.46
CA ASP A 248 10.61 -18.40 6.22
C ASP A 248 9.30 -18.54 5.43
N LYS A 249 9.14 -17.79 4.32
CA LYS A 249 7.90 -17.75 3.55
C LYS A 249 7.95 -18.63 2.30
N PRO A 250 7.07 -19.64 2.16
CA PRO A 250 7.09 -20.63 1.10
C PRO A 250 7.09 -20.14 -0.35
N SER A 251 6.66 -18.91 -0.59
CA SER A 251 6.05 -18.54 -1.87
C SER A 251 6.97 -17.74 -2.80
N PHE A 252 8.10 -17.18 -2.32
CA PHE A 252 8.88 -16.21 -3.10
C PHE A 252 10.12 -16.80 -3.81
N LEU A 253 10.89 -17.68 -3.16
CA LEU A 253 12.09 -18.31 -3.75
C LEU A 253 11.95 -19.84 -3.78
N PRO A 254 11.02 -20.39 -4.59
CA PRO A 254 10.70 -21.82 -4.56
C PRO A 254 11.89 -22.71 -4.95
N GLY A 255 12.81 -22.22 -5.77
CA GLY A 255 14.00 -22.97 -6.24
C GLY A 255 15.15 -23.11 -5.22
N ILE A 256 15.07 -22.41 -4.08
CA ILE A 256 16.13 -22.39 -3.05
C ILE A 256 15.80 -23.28 -1.86
N LYS A 257 14.55 -23.77 -1.77
CA LYS A 257 14.00 -24.31 -0.53
C LYS A 257 14.68 -25.56 0.04
N ASP A 258 15.37 -26.36 -0.77
CA ASP A 258 15.90 -27.66 -0.30
C ASP A 258 17.28 -28.04 -0.88
N LYS A 259 18.03 -27.08 -1.44
CA LYS A 259 19.38 -27.39 -1.99
C LYS A 259 20.47 -27.25 -0.91
N LYS A 260 21.02 -28.38 -0.46
CA LYS A 260 22.26 -28.43 0.34
C LYS A 260 23.36 -27.62 -0.39
N GLY A 261 23.89 -26.58 0.25
CA GLY A 261 24.99 -25.76 -0.28
C GLY A 261 24.61 -24.34 -0.75
N VAL A 262 23.33 -23.99 -0.87
CA VAL A 262 22.93 -22.61 -1.18
C VAL A 262 22.99 -21.75 0.08
N ARG A 263 24.11 -21.03 0.26
CA ARG A 263 24.36 -20.14 1.41
C ARG A 263 23.56 -18.84 1.33
N GLU A 264 23.35 -18.34 0.11
CA GLU A 264 22.62 -17.10 -0.15
C GLU A 264 21.14 -17.42 -0.22
N LYS A 265 20.53 -17.54 0.95
CA LYS A 265 19.07 -17.63 1.01
C LYS A 265 18.44 -16.32 0.51
N VAL A 266 19.15 -15.20 0.65
CA VAL A 266 18.75 -13.81 0.36
C VAL A 266 18.69 -13.42 -1.11
N PHE A 267 17.87 -12.40 -1.41
CA PHE A 267 17.90 -11.68 -2.70
C PHE A 267 18.68 -10.38 -2.52
N PRO A 268 20.03 -10.40 -2.68
CA PRO A 268 20.89 -9.25 -2.46
C PRO A 268 20.75 -8.21 -3.57
N LEU A 269 20.81 -6.93 -3.18
CA LEU A 269 20.65 -5.77 -4.04
C LEU A 269 21.72 -4.74 -3.68
N CYS A 270 22.39 -4.17 -4.69
CA CYS A 270 23.26 -3.01 -4.46
C CYS A 270 22.43 -1.77 -4.07
N ASP A 271 23.10 -0.74 -3.57
CA ASP A 271 22.46 0.52 -3.13
C ASP A 271 21.63 1.18 -4.23
N ASP A 272 22.11 1.17 -5.49
CA ASP A 272 21.36 1.72 -6.62
C ASP A 272 20.07 0.94 -6.88
N CYS A 273 20.14 -0.39 -6.90
CA CYS A 273 18.99 -1.23 -7.18
C CYS A 273 17.95 -1.17 -6.06
N ILE A 274 18.36 -1.20 -4.79
CA ILE A 274 17.43 -1.09 -3.65
C ILE A 274 16.78 0.30 -3.60
N SER A 275 17.53 1.35 -3.96
CA SER A 275 17.02 2.72 -4.07
C SER A 275 15.91 2.80 -5.11
N VAL A 276 16.17 2.38 -6.35
CA VAL A 276 15.17 2.40 -7.42
C VAL A 276 13.98 1.50 -7.12
N LEU A 277 14.19 0.30 -6.56
CA LEU A 277 13.09 -0.59 -6.15
C LEU A 277 12.25 0.02 -5.01
N SER A 278 12.85 0.79 -4.10
CA SER A 278 12.12 1.50 -3.05
C SER A 278 11.19 2.57 -3.65
N MET A 279 11.66 3.29 -4.68
CA MET A 279 10.82 4.21 -5.44
C MET A 279 9.70 3.46 -6.17
N GLY A 280 10.03 2.38 -6.89
CA GLY A 280 9.03 1.55 -7.56
C GLY A 280 7.94 1.04 -6.60
N ARG A 281 8.33 0.61 -5.39
CA ARG A 281 7.39 0.20 -4.33
C ARG A 281 6.48 1.34 -3.89
N GLU A 282 7.01 2.56 -3.77
CA GLU A 282 6.20 3.74 -3.45
C GLU A 282 5.19 4.07 -4.57
N VAL A 283 5.60 3.94 -5.83
CA VAL A 283 4.70 4.09 -6.98
C VAL A 283 3.60 3.03 -6.93
N LEU A 284 3.94 1.75 -6.66
CA LEU A 284 2.94 0.70 -6.50
C LEU A 284 1.94 1.00 -5.38
N ASN A 285 2.41 1.39 -4.20
CA ASN A 285 1.55 1.69 -3.06
C ASN A 285 0.58 2.84 -3.34
N SER A 286 1.04 3.84 -4.10
CA SER A 286 0.29 5.08 -4.33
C SER A 286 -0.57 5.06 -5.59
N ARG A 287 -0.24 4.25 -6.60
CA ARG A 287 -0.93 4.23 -7.91
C ARG A 287 -1.50 2.87 -8.28
N PHE A 288 -0.89 1.76 -7.87
CA PHE A 288 -1.22 0.43 -8.42
C PHE A 288 -1.61 -0.60 -7.35
N LEU A 289 -2.30 -0.14 -6.31
CA LEU A 289 -2.82 -0.96 -5.23
C LEU A 289 -4.35 -0.92 -5.24
N ASP A 290 -5.00 -2.09 -5.36
CA ASP A 290 -6.41 -2.26 -5.00
C ASP A 290 -6.54 -2.99 -3.66
N ALA A 291 -7.30 -2.41 -2.73
CA ALA A 291 -7.60 -2.99 -1.42
C ALA A 291 -9.12 -3.17 -1.20
N ARG A 292 -9.91 -3.16 -2.28
CA ARG A 292 -11.39 -3.11 -2.24
C ARG A 292 -12.05 -4.37 -2.78
N MET A 293 -11.35 -5.14 -3.61
CA MET A 293 -11.89 -6.35 -4.24
C MET A 293 -12.41 -7.38 -3.22
N PHE A 294 -11.70 -7.57 -2.10
CA PHE A 294 -12.04 -8.56 -1.09
C PHE A 294 -12.34 -7.92 0.27
N PRO A 295 -13.36 -8.40 1.01
CA PRO A 295 -13.66 -7.91 2.33
C PRO A 295 -12.58 -8.33 3.35
N VAL A 296 -12.49 -7.54 4.42
CA VAL A 296 -11.65 -7.84 5.59
C VAL A 296 -12.26 -9.00 6.37
N ILE A 297 -11.44 -10.00 6.71
CA ILE A 297 -11.81 -11.14 7.57
C ILE A 297 -10.72 -11.25 8.64
N ASP A 298 -11.11 -11.36 9.92
CA ASP A 298 -10.18 -11.53 11.05
C ASP A 298 -9.05 -10.47 11.05
N ASN A 299 -9.42 -9.20 10.92
CA ASN A 299 -8.48 -8.08 10.83
C ASN A 299 -7.37 -8.23 9.77
N LYS A 300 -7.62 -9.04 8.72
CA LYS A 300 -6.73 -9.24 7.58
C LYS A 300 -7.42 -8.82 6.29
N SER A 301 -6.84 -7.83 5.61
CA SER A 301 -7.23 -7.46 4.24
C SER A 301 -6.41 -8.24 3.21
N ILE A 302 -6.93 -8.34 1.99
CA ILE A 302 -6.18 -8.83 0.83
C ILE A 302 -6.01 -7.65 -0.12
N ASN A 303 -4.76 -7.28 -0.32
CA ASN A 303 -4.35 -6.23 -1.23
C ASN A 303 -3.89 -6.86 -2.55
N ILE A 304 -4.30 -6.28 -3.67
CA ILE A 304 -3.86 -6.67 -5.01
C ILE A 304 -2.95 -5.58 -5.53
N TYR A 305 -1.66 -5.86 -5.66
CA TYR A 305 -0.75 -5.02 -6.43
C TYR A 305 -0.80 -5.43 -7.89
N VAL A 306 -0.94 -4.45 -8.78
CA VAL A 306 -0.92 -4.64 -10.23
C VAL A 306 0.34 -3.98 -10.76
N VAL A 307 1.35 -4.76 -11.10
CA VAL A 307 2.61 -4.21 -11.60
C VAL A 307 2.57 -4.22 -13.12
N PRO A 308 2.46 -3.06 -13.77
CA PRO A 308 2.46 -3.00 -15.23
C PRO A 308 3.89 -3.14 -15.76
N GLU A 309 4.06 -3.93 -16.81
CA GLU A 309 5.28 -4.04 -17.59
C GLU A 309 4.98 -3.63 -19.04
N LEU A 310 5.84 -2.78 -19.61
CA LEU A 310 5.79 -2.44 -21.03
C LEU A 310 6.63 -3.45 -21.79
N ILE A 311 6.00 -4.20 -22.70
CA ILE A 311 6.67 -5.26 -23.47
C ILE A 311 7.79 -4.70 -24.36
N PHE A 312 7.60 -3.49 -24.89
CA PHE A 312 8.52 -2.84 -25.83
C PHE A 312 9.42 -1.77 -25.16
N GLY A 313 9.42 -1.67 -23.83
CA GLY A 313 10.24 -0.69 -23.11
C GLY A 313 9.71 0.75 -23.17
N LYS A 314 10.46 1.69 -22.58
CA LYS A 314 10.03 3.09 -22.33
C LYS A 314 10.06 3.97 -23.57
N GLU A 315 10.96 3.69 -24.53
CA GLU A 315 11.16 4.51 -25.73
C GLU A 315 9.91 4.57 -26.61
N ASP A 316 9.07 3.53 -26.53
CA ASP A 316 7.81 3.40 -27.26
C ASP A 316 6.61 4.01 -26.53
N LEU A 317 6.74 4.61 -25.34
CA LEU A 317 5.61 5.29 -24.68
C LEU A 317 5.00 6.40 -25.54
N LYS A 318 5.78 7.01 -26.44
CA LYS A 318 5.29 8.03 -27.39
C LYS A 318 4.48 7.44 -28.54
N SER A 319 4.66 6.17 -28.87
CA SER A 319 3.94 5.44 -29.93
C SER A 319 2.76 4.63 -29.40
N ILE A 320 2.64 4.50 -28.09
CA ILE A 320 1.54 3.81 -27.40
C ILE A 320 0.36 4.77 -27.16
N SER A 321 -0.86 4.23 -27.10
CA SER A 321 -2.09 5.01 -26.94
C SER A 321 -2.10 5.88 -25.68
N ASP A 322 -2.75 7.04 -25.78
CA ASP A 322 -2.94 7.99 -24.65
C ASP A 322 -3.53 7.31 -23.41
N ASN A 323 -4.43 6.34 -23.59
CA ASN A 323 -5.01 5.56 -22.50
C ASN A 323 -3.96 4.81 -21.69
N THR A 324 -3.01 4.15 -22.36
CA THR A 324 -1.94 3.41 -21.68
C THR A 324 -0.92 4.35 -21.06
N THR A 325 -0.58 5.46 -21.71
CA THR A 325 0.26 6.51 -21.10
C THR A 325 -0.38 7.09 -19.84
N ASN A 326 -1.69 7.37 -19.89
CA ASN A 326 -2.45 7.84 -18.73
C ASN A 326 -2.53 6.79 -17.63
N PHE A 327 -2.68 5.51 -17.98
CA PHE A 327 -2.67 4.41 -17.02
C PHE A 327 -1.32 4.29 -16.30
N ILE A 328 -0.19 4.36 -17.00
CA ILE A 328 1.14 4.30 -16.37
C ILE A 328 1.35 5.50 -15.42
N LYS A 329 0.86 6.69 -15.79
CA LYS A 329 0.98 7.89 -14.96
C LYS A 329 0.05 7.91 -13.75
N ASN A 330 -1.21 7.50 -13.91
CA ASN A 330 -2.26 7.69 -12.88
C ASN A 330 -2.58 6.39 -12.11
N GLY A 331 -2.27 5.23 -12.68
CA GLY A 331 -2.59 3.92 -12.14
C GLY A 331 -4.09 3.67 -11.97
N LEU A 332 -4.47 3.10 -10.84
CA LEU A 332 -5.81 2.61 -10.49
C LEU A 332 -6.69 3.64 -9.76
N ARG A 333 -6.20 4.86 -9.55
CA ARG A 333 -6.79 5.84 -8.61
C ARG A 333 -8.24 6.22 -8.93
N THR A 334 -8.61 6.24 -10.20
CA THR A 334 -9.93 6.66 -10.69
C THR A 334 -10.88 5.49 -10.94
N THR A 335 -10.45 4.25 -10.66
CA THR A 335 -11.15 3.05 -11.13
C THR A 335 -11.94 2.38 -10.02
N GLU A 336 -13.24 2.13 -10.24
CA GLU A 336 -14.07 1.30 -9.36
C GLU A 336 -14.08 -0.18 -9.76
N LYS A 337 -13.81 -0.47 -11.05
CA LYS A 337 -13.81 -1.81 -11.65
C LYS A 337 -12.41 -2.18 -12.15
N LEU A 338 -11.63 -2.82 -11.29
CA LEU A 338 -10.22 -3.11 -11.48
C LEU A 338 -9.97 -3.89 -12.78
N PHE A 339 -10.54 -5.08 -12.89
CA PHE A 339 -10.20 -6.00 -13.96
C PHE A 339 -10.76 -5.55 -15.30
N SER A 340 -11.95 -4.96 -15.30
CA SER A 340 -12.57 -4.35 -16.48
C SER A 340 -11.70 -3.22 -17.05
N TYR A 341 -11.15 -2.38 -16.16
CA TYR A 341 -10.26 -1.28 -16.56
C TYR A 341 -8.92 -1.77 -17.11
N LEU A 342 -8.35 -2.81 -16.50
CA LEU A 342 -7.12 -3.44 -16.98
C LEU A 342 -7.32 -4.15 -18.32
N ALA A 343 -8.49 -4.77 -18.53
CA ALA A 343 -8.88 -5.37 -19.80
C ALA A 343 -8.98 -4.33 -20.91
N ALA A 344 -9.35 -3.09 -20.63
CA ALA A 344 -9.49 -2.05 -21.64
C ALA A 344 -8.15 -1.47 -22.16
N GLN A 345 -7.01 -1.85 -21.58
CA GLN A 345 -5.71 -1.29 -21.96
C GLN A 345 -5.13 -1.94 -23.24
N SER A 346 -4.04 -1.35 -23.74
CA SER A 346 -3.29 -1.83 -24.90
C SER A 346 -2.55 -3.13 -24.60
N GLU A 347 -2.46 -4.03 -25.59
CA GLU A 347 -1.64 -5.25 -25.52
C GLU A 347 -0.12 -4.97 -25.50
N ALA A 348 0.29 -3.69 -25.53
CA ALA A 348 1.67 -3.28 -25.24
C ALA A 348 2.05 -3.46 -23.76
N LEU A 349 1.07 -3.80 -22.91
CA LEU A 349 1.26 -4.07 -21.49
C LEU A 349 1.06 -5.54 -21.16
N VAL A 350 1.80 -6.01 -20.16
CA VAL A 350 1.43 -7.18 -19.35
C VAL A 350 1.37 -6.78 -17.88
N TYR A 351 0.57 -7.52 -17.11
CA TYR A 351 0.40 -7.27 -15.68
C TYR A 351 0.97 -8.41 -14.85
N HIS A 352 1.67 -8.05 -13.79
CA HIS A 352 2.00 -8.97 -12.69
C HIS A 352 1.12 -8.67 -11.49
N PHE A 353 0.37 -9.67 -11.03
CA PHE A 353 -0.51 -9.54 -9.88
C PHE A 353 0.12 -10.15 -8.64
N LEU A 354 0.19 -9.36 -7.55
CA LEU A 354 0.59 -9.86 -6.23
C LEU A 354 -0.59 -9.73 -5.27
N PHE A 355 -1.08 -10.87 -4.77
CA PHE A 355 -2.12 -10.93 -3.76
C PHE A 355 -1.46 -11.04 -2.38
N ILE A 356 -1.53 -9.97 -1.62
CA ILE A 356 -0.83 -9.82 -0.35
C ILE A 356 -1.84 -9.68 0.79
N GLY A 357 -1.77 -10.59 1.75
CA GLY A 357 -2.47 -10.49 3.01
C GLY A 357 -1.79 -9.49 3.92
N VAL A 358 -2.55 -8.52 4.44
CA VAL A 358 -2.05 -7.51 5.38
C VAL A 358 -2.84 -7.59 6.67
N SER A 359 -2.14 -7.87 7.77
CA SER A 359 -2.73 -7.81 9.11
C SER A 359 -2.80 -6.36 9.60
N MET A 360 -3.99 -5.91 9.96
CA MET A 360 -4.23 -4.54 10.45
C MET A 360 -3.45 -4.23 11.74
N ASN A 361 -3.11 -5.25 12.53
CA ASN A 361 -2.50 -5.07 13.86
C ASN A 361 -0.97 -5.25 13.88
N SER A 362 -0.38 -5.84 12.83
CA SER A 362 1.04 -6.21 12.86
C SER A 362 1.84 -5.79 11.63
N GLU A 363 1.20 -5.16 10.64
CA GLU A 363 1.80 -4.78 9.35
C GLU A 363 2.54 -5.94 8.64
N LYS A 364 2.25 -7.18 9.04
CA LYS A 364 2.81 -8.38 8.42
C LYS A 364 2.19 -8.55 7.04
N GLU A 365 3.06 -8.59 6.04
CA GLU A 365 2.71 -8.92 4.65
C GLU A 365 2.90 -10.42 4.41
N GLU A 366 1.87 -11.08 3.89
CA GLU A 366 1.89 -12.49 3.47
C GLU A 366 1.58 -12.59 1.98
N LEU A 367 2.51 -13.09 1.17
CA LEU A 367 2.27 -13.32 -0.25
C LEU A 367 1.45 -14.61 -0.43
N HIS A 368 0.19 -14.48 -0.84
CA HIS A 368 -0.69 -15.62 -1.11
C HIS A 368 -0.42 -16.22 -2.49
N ILE A 369 -0.37 -15.38 -3.52
CA ILE A 369 -0.07 -15.79 -4.89
C ILE A 369 0.53 -14.62 -5.67
N MET A 370 1.46 -14.96 -6.56
CA MET A 370 2.01 -14.07 -7.58
C MET A 370 1.71 -14.68 -8.94
N ILE A 371 1.10 -13.89 -9.82
CA ILE A 371 0.84 -14.26 -11.21
C ILE A 371 1.60 -13.29 -12.09
N GLU A 372 2.53 -13.80 -12.88
CA GLU A 372 3.31 -13.00 -13.85
C GLU A 372 2.67 -13.08 -15.24
N ASP A 373 2.97 -12.09 -16.08
CA ASP A 373 2.70 -12.09 -17.53
C ASP A 373 1.22 -12.26 -17.92
N VAL A 374 0.32 -11.49 -17.30
CA VAL A 374 -1.11 -11.51 -17.67
C VAL A 374 -1.41 -10.38 -18.67
N PRO A 375 -1.70 -10.67 -19.95
CA PRO A 375 -2.03 -9.65 -20.93
C PRO A 375 -3.49 -9.16 -20.81
N PRO A 376 -3.81 -7.94 -21.25
CA PRO A 376 -5.19 -7.44 -21.29
C PRO A 376 -6.16 -8.36 -22.05
N SER A 377 -5.73 -8.96 -23.16
CA SER A 377 -6.50 -9.95 -23.93
C SER A 377 -7.00 -11.13 -23.09
N ARG A 378 -6.20 -11.60 -22.12
CA ARG A 378 -6.64 -12.66 -21.19
C ARG A 378 -7.81 -12.19 -20.33
N LEU A 379 -7.77 -10.95 -19.84
CA LEU A 379 -8.84 -10.37 -19.04
C LEU A 379 -10.12 -10.17 -19.87
N LYS A 380 -9.98 -9.67 -21.11
CA LYS A 380 -11.10 -9.54 -22.06
C LYS A 380 -11.79 -10.89 -22.30
N HIS A 381 -10.99 -11.92 -22.56
CA HIS A 381 -11.51 -13.27 -22.79
C HIS A 381 -12.28 -13.82 -21.58
N LEU A 382 -11.75 -13.68 -20.36
CA LEU A 382 -12.46 -14.09 -19.14
C LEU A 382 -13.77 -13.31 -18.96
N GLU A 383 -13.78 -12.01 -19.26
CA GLU A 383 -15.00 -11.20 -19.21
C GLU A 383 -16.05 -11.68 -20.22
N GLU A 384 -15.65 -12.01 -21.45
CA GLU A 384 -16.55 -12.57 -22.47
C GLU A 384 -17.15 -13.93 -22.05
N LEU A 385 -16.34 -14.81 -21.48
CA LEU A 385 -16.82 -16.08 -20.93
C LEU A 385 -17.81 -15.86 -19.79
N TRP A 386 -17.59 -14.85 -18.95
CA TRP A 386 -18.55 -14.48 -17.92
C TRP A 386 -19.84 -13.91 -18.52
N HIS A 387 -19.77 -13.06 -19.54
CA HIS A 387 -20.95 -12.55 -20.25
C HIS A 387 -21.82 -13.68 -20.80
N ALA A 388 -21.19 -14.67 -21.45
CA ALA A 388 -21.88 -15.84 -21.98
C ALA A 388 -22.56 -16.64 -20.87
N THR A 389 -21.85 -16.87 -19.76
CA THR A 389 -22.36 -17.60 -18.60
C THR A 389 -23.53 -16.85 -17.95
N PHE A 390 -23.37 -15.56 -17.70
CA PHE A 390 -24.39 -14.71 -17.07
C PHE A 390 -25.65 -14.66 -17.91
N ARG A 391 -25.52 -14.50 -19.24
CA ARG A 391 -26.65 -14.46 -20.17
C ARG A 391 -27.52 -15.71 -20.07
N VAL A 392 -26.90 -16.89 -19.94
CA VAL A 392 -27.62 -18.17 -19.86
C VAL A 392 -28.20 -18.41 -18.47
N LEU A 393 -27.40 -18.18 -17.42
CA LEU A 393 -27.71 -18.70 -16.09
C LEU A 393 -28.20 -17.65 -15.10
N LEU A 394 -27.95 -16.36 -15.30
CA LEU A 394 -28.26 -15.31 -14.32
C LEU A 394 -29.17 -14.20 -14.87
N TRP A 395 -29.18 -13.98 -16.18
CA TRP A 395 -30.04 -12.99 -16.80
C TRP A 395 -31.52 -13.34 -16.62
N ASN A 396 -32.33 -12.30 -16.44
CA ASN A 396 -33.78 -12.39 -16.35
C ASN A 396 -34.38 -11.50 -17.44
N LYS A 397 -34.70 -12.13 -18.59
CA LYS A 397 -35.27 -11.46 -19.76
C LYS A 397 -36.60 -10.75 -19.45
N ALA A 398 -37.39 -11.26 -18.50
CA ALA A 398 -38.65 -10.62 -18.12
C ALA A 398 -38.44 -9.29 -17.40
N LYS A 399 -37.31 -9.13 -16.69
CA LYS A 399 -36.95 -7.86 -16.02
C LYS A 399 -36.15 -6.92 -16.91
N ASN A 400 -35.29 -7.46 -17.77
CA ASN A 400 -34.46 -6.71 -18.70
C ASN A 400 -34.54 -7.37 -20.08
N PRO A 401 -35.41 -6.88 -21.00
CA PRO A 401 -35.68 -7.56 -22.26
C PRO A 401 -34.49 -7.57 -23.22
N VAL A 402 -33.60 -6.58 -23.10
CA VAL A 402 -32.35 -6.47 -23.86
C VAL A 402 -31.18 -6.80 -22.94
N PHE A 403 -30.30 -7.70 -23.38
CA PHE A 403 -29.08 -8.02 -22.63
C PHE A 403 -27.95 -7.10 -23.08
N ASN A 404 -27.60 -6.13 -22.22
CA ASN A 404 -26.40 -5.32 -22.36
C ASN A 404 -25.51 -5.48 -21.13
N PRO A 405 -24.37 -6.19 -21.21
CA PRO A 405 -23.50 -6.42 -20.07
C PRO A 405 -23.05 -5.14 -19.35
N LYS A 406 -22.71 -4.09 -20.11
CA LYS A 406 -22.19 -2.83 -19.57
C LYS A 406 -23.22 -2.13 -18.68
N ASP A 407 -24.44 -1.96 -19.18
CA ASP A 407 -25.53 -1.30 -18.46
C ASP A 407 -25.96 -2.08 -17.21
N MET A 408 -25.78 -3.41 -17.26
CA MET A 408 -26.13 -4.31 -16.17
C MET A 408 -25.00 -4.51 -15.15
N GLY A 409 -23.82 -3.90 -15.37
CA GLY A 409 -22.64 -4.12 -14.53
C GLY A 409 -22.19 -5.58 -14.49
N VAL A 410 -22.35 -6.29 -15.61
CA VAL A 410 -21.84 -7.64 -15.81
C VAL A 410 -20.46 -7.50 -16.42
N ASP A 411 -19.44 -7.82 -15.62
CA ASP A 411 -18.03 -7.66 -15.96
C ASP A 411 -17.16 -8.64 -15.15
N LEU A 412 -15.84 -8.65 -15.40
CA LEU A 412 -14.93 -9.58 -14.73
C LEU A 412 -14.83 -9.34 -13.22
N ASP A 413 -14.94 -8.08 -12.77
CA ASP A 413 -14.98 -7.74 -11.35
C ASP A 413 -16.20 -8.37 -10.67
N GLN A 414 -17.38 -8.30 -11.31
CA GLN A 414 -18.60 -8.95 -10.85
C GLN A 414 -18.46 -10.48 -10.81
N ALA A 415 -17.78 -11.08 -11.80
CA ALA A 415 -17.52 -12.51 -11.83
C ALA A 415 -16.71 -12.95 -10.59
N PHE A 416 -15.60 -12.27 -10.30
CA PHE A 416 -14.74 -12.60 -9.16
C PHE A 416 -15.42 -12.33 -7.81
N ARG A 417 -16.21 -11.25 -7.70
CA ARG A 417 -17.06 -11.01 -6.52
C ARG A 417 -18.11 -12.10 -6.32
N THR A 418 -18.68 -12.62 -7.41
CA THR A 418 -19.64 -13.74 -7.37
C THR A 418 -18.96 -15.01 -6.89
N ILE A 419 -17.80 -15.37 -7.47
CA ILE A 419 -16.99 -16.51 -7.01
C ILE A 419 -16.68 -16.37 -5.51
N TYR A 420 -16.19 -15.20 -5.10
CA TYR A 420 -15.81 -14.95 -3.71
C TYR A 420 -17.00 -15.09 -2.77
N SER A 421 -18.07 -14.32 -3.02
CA SER A 421 -19.24 -14.27 -2.14
C SER A 421 -19.96 -15.61 -2.03
N THR A 422 -20.08 -16.36 -3.12
CA THR A 422 -20.72 -17.68 -3.08
C THR A 422 -19.84 -18.70 -2.36
N LEU A 423 -18.54 -18.76 -2.64
CA LEU A 423 -17.67 -19.76 -2.02
C LEU A 423 -17.37 -19.46 -0.54
N ILE A 424 -17.27 -18.18 -0.15
CA ILE A 424 -17.02 -17.83 1.25
C ILE A 424 -18.22 -18.16 2.15
N VAL A 425 -19.46 -18.06 1.65
CA VAL A 425 -20.67 -18.46 2.41
C VAL A 425 -20.71 -19.98 2.65
N LEU A 426 -19.98 -20.77 1.86
CA LEU A 426 -19.86 -22.22 2.02
C LEU A 426 -18.75 -22.63 3.01
N SER A 427 -17.99 -21.69 3.55
CA SER A 427 -17.01 -21.97 4.61
C SER A 427 -17.69 -22.25 5.94
N GLY A 428 -16.93 -22.76 6.92
CA GLY A 428 -17.39 -22.84 8.31
C GLY A 428 -17.72 -21.47 8.90
N LYS A 429 -18.33 -21.48 10.09
CA LYS A 429 -18.73 -20.27 10.80
C LYS A 429 -17.53 -19.52 11.40
N ASP A 430 -16.47 -20.24 11.74
CA ASP A 430 -15.27 -19.67 12.32
C ASP A 430 -14.40 -18.95 11.28
N ASP A 431 -13.52 -18.08 11.78
CA ASP A 431 -12.67 -17.27 10.92
C ASP A 431 -11.47 -18.05 10.36
N ALA A 432 -11.11 -19.18 10.98
CA ALA A 432 -10.06 -20.07 10.49
C ALA A 432 -10.48 -20.72 9.16
N ASP A 433 -11.68 -21.30 9.11
CA ASP A 433 -12.27 -21.90 7.91
C ASP A 433 -12.47 -20.86 6.81
N LYS A 434 -12.93 -19.66 7.17
CA LYS A 434 -13.05 -18.53 6.22
C LYS A 434 -11.69 -18.15 5.63
N ASN A 435 -10.63 -18.11 6.44
CA ASN A 435 -9.28 -17.82 5.97
C ASN A 435 -8.77 -18.90 5.00
N ILE A 436 -9.00 -20.18 5.30
CA ILE A 436 -8.67 -21.30 4.41
C ILE A 436 -9.46 -21.17 3.09
N MET A 437 -10.76 -20.90 3.18
CA MET A 437 -11.61 -20.75 2.00
C MET A 437 -11.19 -19.54 1.15
N ARG A 438 -10.87 -18.40 1.79
CA ARG A 438 -10.34 -17.21 1.13
C ARG A 438 -9.08 -17.52 0.34
N ASN A 439 -8.14 -18.25 0.93
CA ASN A 439 -6.91 -18.65 0.23
C ASN A 439 -7.20 -19.55 -0.98
N ARG A 440 -8.17 -20.46 -0.87
CA ARG A 440 -8.62 -21.31 -2.00
C ARG A 440 -9.26 -20.48 -3.11
N ILE A 441 -10.11 -19.52 -2.76
CA ILE A 441 -10.74 -18.59 -3.71
C ILE A 441 -9.68 -17.77 -4.45
N ILE A 442 -8.71 -17.21 -3.72
CA ILE A 442 -7.59 -16.46 -4.31
C ILE A 442 -6.81 -17.34 -5.30
N ASN A 443 -6.57 -18.61 -4.97
CA ASN A 443 -5.94 -19.55 -5.89
C ASN A 443 -6.78 -19.81 -7.15
N ILE A 444 -8.11 -19.97 -7.02
CA ILE A 444 -9.02 -20.10 -8.18
C ILE A 444 -8.90 -18.88 -9.09
N ILE A 445 -9.01 -17.68 -8.54
CA ILE A 445 -8.88 -16.42 -9.29
C ILE A 445 -7.49 -16.32 -9.93
N GLY A 446 -6.44 -16.63 -9.19
CA GLY A 446 -5.07 -16.61 -9.71
C GLY A 446 -4.83 -17.62 -10.84
N ARG A 447 -5.44 -18.80 -10.78
CA ARG A 447 -5.39 -19.78 -11.88
C ARG A 447 -6.14 -19.26 -13.11
N LEU A 448 -7.30 -18.65 -12.95
CA LEU A 448 -8.02 -18.00 -14.05
C LEU A 448 -7.16 -16.91 -14.71
N LEU A 449 -6.61 -15.99 -13.92
CA LEU A 449 -5.74 -14.92 -14.39
C LEU A 449 -4.51 -15.47 -15.13
N GLY A 450 -3.82 -16.43 -14.54
CA GLY A 450 -2.62 -17.05 -15.11
C GLY A 450 -2.88 -18.11 -16.19
N GLY A 451 -4.11 -18.23 -16.70
CA GLY A 451 -4.42 -19.17 -17.78
C GLY A 451 -4.36 -20.66 -17.41
N LYS A 452 -4.40 -21.01 -16.13
CA LYS A 452 -4.28 -22.39 -15.62
C LYS A 452 -5.65 -23.02 -15.34
N ASP A 453 -5.73 -24.35 -15.44
CA ASP A 453 -7.01 -25.05 -15.23
C ASP A 453 -7.48 -24.86 -13.82
N VAL A 454 -8.77 -24.77 -13.57
CA VAL A 454 -9.33 -24.84 -12.21
C VAL A 454 -9.91 -26.23 -11.99
N ASP A 455 -9.72 -26.81 -10.80
CA ASP A 455 -10.35 -28.08 -10.44
C ASP A 455 -11.84 -27.86 -10.16
N VAL A 456 -12.64 -27.93 -11.22
CA VAL A 456 -14.10 -27.74 -11.15
C VAL A 456 -14.78 -28.87 -10.40
N ALA A 457 -14.23 -30.10 -10.47
CA ALA A 457 -14.78 -31.25 -9.77
C ALA A 457 -14.71 -31.06 -8.25
N PHE A 458 -13.57 -30.57 -7.75
CA PHE A 458 -13.41 -30.21 -6.35
C PHE A 458 -14.40 -29.14 -5.90
N ILE A 459 -14.58 -28.08 -6.70
CA ILE A 459 -15.51 -26.98 -6.36
C ILE A 459 -16.96 -27.49 -6.33
N LYS A 460 -17.34 -28.36 -7.28
CA LYS A 460 -18.65 -29.01 -7.28
C LYS A 460 -18.85 -29.88 -6.05
N GLN A 461 -17.85 -30.69 -5.68
CA GLN A 461 -17.89 -31.53 -4.48
C GLN A 461 -18.07 -30.68 -3.22
N LEU A 462 -17.34 -29.57 -3.11
CA LEU A 462 -17.48 -28.61 -2.02
C LEU A 462 -18.92 -28.08 -1.93
N MET A 463 -19.50 -27.61 -3.04
CA MET A 463 -20.88 -27.11 -3.08
C MET A 463 -21.88 -28.19 -2.63
N VAL A 464 -21.80 -29.38 -3.22
CA VAL A 464 -22.73 -30.49 -2.93
C VAL A 464 -22.63 -30.94 -1.48
N SER A 465 -21.42 -30.98 -0.91
CA SER A 465 -21.22 -31.37 0.50
C SER A 465 -21.94 -30.45 1.50
N ARG A 466 -22.28 -29.21 1.10
CA ARG A 466 -23.01 -28.26 1.94
C ARG A 466 -24.53 -28.32 1.77
N PHE A 467 -25.03 -28.99 0.73
CA PHE A 467 -26.47 -29.05 0.43
C PHE A 467 -27.32 -29.60 1.57
N PRO A 468 -26.94 -30.68 2.29
CA PRO A 468 -27.76 -31.16 3.41
C PRO A 468 -28.01 -30.09 4.48
N GLY A 469 -26.99 -29.29 4.82
CA GLY A 469 -27.11 -28.19 5.78
C GLY A 469 -27.89 -26.99 5.24
N LEU A 470 -27.77 -26.67 3.95
CA LEU A 470 -28.49 -25.57 3.32
C LEU A 470 -29.98 -25.89 3.12
N PHE A 471 -30.30 -27.12 2.69
CA PHE A 471 -31.67 -27.53 2.35
C PHE A 471 -32.51 -27.87 3.58
N SER A 472 -31.86 -28.24 4.70
CA SER A 472 -32.54 -28.37 5.99
C SER A 472 -32.90 -27.01 6.62
N ASN A 473 -32.32 -25.90 6.14
CA ASN A 473 -32.65 -24.56 6.58
C ASN A 473 -33.81 -23.97 5.74
N SER A 474 -35.04 -24.02 6.28
CA SER A 474 -36.25 -23.53 5.60
C SER A 474 -36.19 -22.05 5.22
N GLN A 475 -35.55 -21.21 6.04
CA GLN A 475 -35.37 -19.79 5.73
C GLN A 475 -34.44 -19.59 4.53
N TRP A 476 -33.36 -20.38 4.44
CA TRP A 476 -32.44 -20.32 3.31
C TRP A 476 -33.14 -20.76 2.03
N VAL A 477 -33.82 -21.90 2.04
CA VAL A 477 -34.54 -22.45 0.88
C VAL A 477 -35.53 -21.43 0.33
N ASN A 478 -36.36 -20.84 1.21
CA ASN A 478 -37.43 -19.93 0.79
C ASN A 478 -36.93 -18.55 0.34
N ARG A 479 -35.84 -18.03 0.90
CA ARG A 479 -35.38 -16.66 0.62
C ARG A 479 -34.21 -16.56 -0.36
N PHE A 480 -33.30 -17.54 -0.33
CA PHE A 480 -32.01 -17.45 -0.99
C PHE A 480 -31.71 -18.65 -1.92
N GLY A 481 -32.36 -19.80 -1.70
CA GLY A 481 -31.99 -21.05 -2.33
C GLY A 481 -31.95 -20.97 -3.87
N PHE A 482 -32.99 -20.42 -4.49
CA PHE A 482 -33.05 -20.30 -5.94
C PHE A 482 -31.93 -19.42 -6.53
N SER A 483 -31.68 -18.25 -5.94
CA SER A 483 -30.66 -17.32 -6.45
C SER A 483 -29.25 -17.83 -6.20
N GLU A 484 -28.97 -18.40 -5.03
CA GLU A 484 -27.65 -18.94 -4.69
C GLU A 484 -27.31 -20.19 -5.51
N LEU A 485 -28.27 -21.09 -5.76
CA LEU A 485 -28.05 -22.24 -6.64
C LEU A 485 -27.74 -21.80 -8.09
N ARG A 486 -28.42 -20.76 -8.60
CA ARG A 486 -28.10 -20.19 -9.91
C ARG A 486 -26.69 -19.60 -9.96
N LYS A 487 -26.23 -18.93 -8.91
CA LYS A 487 -24.84 -18.45 -8.80
C LYS A 487 -23.85 -19.61 -8.76
N MET A 488 -24.11 -20.66 -7.99
CA MET A 488 -23.26 -21.85 -7.95
C MET A 488 -23.14 -22.51 -9.33
N MET A 489 -24.26 -22.68 -10.05
CA MET A 489 -24.25 -23.18 -11.42
C MET A 489 -23.47 -22.26 -12.37
N ALA A 490 -23.67 -20.95 -12.26
CA ALA A 490 -22.93 -19.97 -13.07
C ALA A 490 -21.43 -20.02 -12.82
N ILE A 491 -21.00 -20.21 -11.57
CA ILE A 491 -19.57 -20.39 -11.24
C ILE A 491 -19.03 -21.65 -11.92
N LEU A 492 -19.69 -22.80 -11.78
CA LEU A 492 -19.21 -24.05 -12.38
C LEU A 492 -19.14 -23.96 -13.91
N GLU A 493 -20.16 -23.37 -14.54
CA GLU A 493 -20.20 -23.18 -15.99
C GLU A 493 -19.09 -22.22 -16.46
N PHE A 494 -18.89 -21.10 -15.76
CA PHE A 494 -17.83 -20.16 -16.08
C PHE A 494 -16.45 -20.81 -16.00
N LEU A 495 -16.19 -21.59 -14.94
CA LEU A 495 -14.93 -22.29 -14.76
C LEU A 495 -14.72 -23.39 -15.81
N ASN A 496 -15.76 -24.14 -16.18
CA ASN A 496 -15.70 -25.12 -17.26
C ASN A 496 -15.36 -24.46 -18.60
N ARG A 497 -16.02 -23.34 -18.92
CA ARG A 497 -15.70 -22.54 -20.11
C ARG A 497 -14.27 -22.05 -20.11
N ALA A 498 -13.77 -21.58 -18.96
CA ALA A 498 -12.40 -21.08 -18.83
C ALA A 498 -11.33 -22.18 -18.97
N ASN A 499 -11.65 -23.43 -18.60
CA ASN A 499 -10.77 -24.58 -18.83
C ASN A 499 -10.80 -25.04 -20.30
N ASN A 500 -11.97 -25.03 -20.94
CA ASN A 500 -12.17 -25.56 -22.29
C ASN A 500 -11.87 -24.55 -23.41
N GLY A 501 -11.93 -23.24 -23.13
CA GLY A 501 -11.74 -22.15 -24.09
C GLY A 501 -10.28 -21.72 -24.27
N ARG A 502 -9.32 -22.62 -24.05
CA ARG A 502 -7.89 -22.34 -24.23
C ARG A 502 -7.44 -22.38 -25.67
#